data_AF-A0A4R3IAE5-F1
#
_entry.id   AF-A0A4R3IAE5-F1
#
_cell.length_a   1.000
_cell.length_b   1.000
_cell.length_c   1.000
_cell.angle_alpha   90.00
_cell.angle_beta   90.00
_cell.angle_gamma   90.00
#
_symmetry.space_group_name_H-M   'P 1'
#
loop_
_entity.id
_entity.type
_entity.pdbx_description
1 polymer ?
#
loop_
_entity_poly.entity_id
_entity_poly.type
_entity_poly.pdbx_seq_one_letter_code
_entity_poly.pdbx_strand_id
1 'polypeptide(L)'
;MFRYVLFNKPYRVLTQFTDDSGKSTLADFIDIPGIYGAGRLDYDSEGLLLLTDNGQFIHQLMNPKFKVFKTYYVQVEGSPEPEQIERLRRGVELKDGITAPAQVEVIPEPDWLWPRNPPIRERKEIPTTWLSISISEGKNRQVRRMTAAIGHPTLRLVRQSIGGLAVNSLACGEFIEVTEAELCSQLGLKSISHPLSKEVADKARLKRSGPRLHRNQQSRSQNRTGGKTRSGSRRNR
;
A
#
# COMPACT_ATOMS: atom_id res chain seq x y z
N MET A 1 7.04 19.06 -0.69
CA MET A 1 8.02 18.01 -1.03
C MET A 1 7.52 16.74 -0.37
N PHE A 2 7.45 15.63 -1.10
CA PHE A 2 7.00 14.37 -0.52
C PHE A 2 8.07 13.78 0.40
N ARG A 3 7.63 13.03 1.40
CA ARG A 3 8.50 12.31 2.33
C ARG A 3 8.47 10.82 2.02
N TYR A 4 9.61 10.18 2.21
CA TYR A 4 9.73 8.75 2.05
C TYR A 4 10.56 8.18 3.19
N VAL A 5 10.00 7.19 3.87
CA VAL A 5 10.58 6.62 5.08
C VAL A 5 10.65 5.10 4.94
N LEU A 6 11.83 4.54 5.14
CA LEU A 6 12.00 3.10 5.34
C LEU A 6 11.95 2.82 6.83
N PHE A 7 11.10 1.89 7.24
CA PHE A 7 10.93 1.50 8.63
C PHE A 7 11.10 -0.01 8.77
N ASN A 8 11.93 -0.44 9.72
CA ASN A 8 11.98 -1.85 10.10
C ASN A 8 10.92 -2.13 11.18
N LYS A 9 9.71 -2.52 10.74
CA LYS A 9 8.54 -2.68 11.63
C LYS A 9 8.74 -3.82 12.63
N PRO A 10 8.65 -3.58 13.95
CA PRO A 10 8.70 -4.65 14.94
C PRO A 10 7.47 -5.57 14.91
N TYR A 11 7.61 -6.72 15.57
CA TYR A 11 6.52 -7.65 15.82
C TYR A 11 5.45 -7.00 16.73
N ARG A 12 4.17 -7.30 16.51
CA ARG A 12 3.03 -6.76 17.29
C ARG A 12 2.90 -5.24 17.24
N VAL A 13 3.20 -4.67 16.07
CA VAL A 13 2.94 -3.27 15.75
C VAL A 13 1.94 -3.19 14.60
N LEU A 14 0.86 -2.43 14.76
CA LEU A 14 -0.13 -2.20 13.71
C LEU A 14 0.45 -1.29 12.61
N THR A 15 0.16 -1.61 11.34
CA THR A 15 0.53 -0.74 10.20
C THR A 15 -0.49 0.39 10.04
N GLN A 16 -0.57 1.27 11.04
CA GLN A 16 -1.38 2.49 11.09
C GLN A 16 -0.83 3.41 12.18
N PHE A 17 -1.21 4.69 12.18
CA PHE A 17 -0.78 5.68 13.19
C PHE A 17 -1.82 5.93 14.29
N THR A 18 -3.08 5.59 14.05
CA THR A 18 -4.16 5.75 15.03
C THR A 18 -4.44 4.42 15.73
N ASP A 19 -4.57 4.43 17.05
CA ASP A 19 -4.97 3.25 17.83
C ASP A 19 -6.37 3.41 18.42
N ASP A 20 -7.21 2.39 18.22
CA ASP A 20 -8.52 2.25 18.85
C ASP A 20 -8.60 0.97 19.71
N SER A 21 -7.47 0.28 19.94
CA SER A 21 -7.43 -1.12 20.38
C SER A 21 -6.43 -1.45 21.49
N GLY A 22 -5.67 -0.47 21.99
CA GLY A 22 -4.64 -0.66 23.02
C GLY A 22 -3.40 -1.38 22.52
N LYS A 23 -3.13 -1.33 21.21
CA LYS A 23 -2.00 -2.02 20.57
C LYS A 23 -0.97 -1.00 20.12
N SER A 24 0.31 -1.40 20.13
CA SER A 24 1.38 -0.56 19.57
C SER A 24 1.15 -0.28 18.08
N THR A 25 1.46 0.93 17.66
CA THR A 25 1.23 1.47 16.31
C THR A 25 2.51 2.08 15.74
N LEU A 26 2.45 2.56 14.49
CA LEU A 26 3.57 3.28 13.89
C LEU A 26 3.92 4.57 14.65
N ALA A 27 2.94 5.18 15.34
CA ALA A 27 3.14 6.42 16.09
C ALA A 27 4.07 6.25 17.31
N ASP A 28 4.26 5.02 17.80
CA ASP A 28 5.20 4.74 18.91
C ASP A 28 6.66 4.80 18.47
N PHE A 29 6.91 4.76 17.15
CA PHE A 29 8.25 4.67 16.56
C PHE A 29 8.59 5.84 15.66
N ILE A 30 7.59 6.51 15.07
CA ILE A 30 7.76 7.48 14.01
C ILE A 30 6.96 8.74 14.35
N ASP A 31 7.65 9.86 14.49
CA ASP A 31 7.10 11.18 14.81
C ASP A 31 6.79 12.04 13.58
N ILE A 32 6.92 11.47 12.38
CA ILE A 32 6.66 12.15 11.10
C ILE A 32 5.15 12.12 10.80
N PRO A 33 4.46 13.28 10.77
CA PRO A 33 3.03 13.32 10.51
C PRO A 33 2.72 13.16 9.02
N GLY A 34 1.51 12.65 8.72
CA GLY A 34 0.92 12.68 7.38
C GLY A 34 1.49 11.68 6.37
N ILE A 35 2.35 10.75 6.80
CA ILE A 35 2.82 9.63 5.98
C ILE A 35 2.00 8.37 6.25
N TYR A 36 1.92 7.48 5.26
CA TYR A 36 1.14 6.24 5.34
C TYR A 36 1.88 5.06 4.70
N GLY A 37 1.48 3.84 5.06
CA GLY A 37 2.01 2.60 4.47
C GLY A 37 1.86 2.54 2.96
N ALA A 38 2.99 2.43 2.24
CA ALA A 38 3.03 2.04 0.83
C ALA A 38 2.84 0.51 0.72
N GLY A 39 1.62 0.07 1.02
CA GLY A 39 1.29 -1.33 1.33
C GLY A 39 1.22 -1.58 2.83
N ARG A 40 0.97 -2.83 3.22
CA ARG A 40 0.77 -3.22 4.63
C ARG A 40 1.69 -4.37 5.02
N LEU A 41 2.08 -4.39 6.30
CA LEU A 41 2.52 -5.59 7.00
C LEU A 41 1.48 -5.94 8.05
N ASP A 42 1.24 -7.24 8.25
CA ASP A 42 0.34 -7.70 9.31
C ASP A 42 0.91 -7.35 10.69
N TYR A 43 0.02 -7.28 11.69
CA TYR A 43 0.39 -7.05 13.08
C TYR A 43 1.45 -8.03 13.59
N ASP A 44 1.35 -9.29 13.20
CA ASP A 44 2.24 -10.38 13.57
C ASP A 44 3.40 -10.60 12.60
N SER A 45 3.62 -9.67 11.65
CA SER A 45 4.76 -9.69 10.72
C SER A 45 5.76 -8.59 11.05
N GLU A 46 7.00 -8.79 10.64
CA GLU A 46 8.15 -7.92 10.92
C GLU A 46 8.79 -7.43 9.63
N GLY A 47 9.70 -6.46 9.73
CA GLY A 47 10.63 -6.10 8.65
C GLY A 47 10.23 -4.85 7.86
N LEU A 48 10.79 -4.74 6.65
CA LEU A 48 10.78 -3.51 5.87
C LEU A 48 9.36 -3.05 5.52
N LEU A 49 9.05 -1.81 5.91
CA LEU A 49 7.85 -1.08 5.55
C LEU A 49 8.26 0.26 4.94
N LEU A 50 7.76 0.54 3.74
CA LEU A 50 7.89 1.86 3.14
C LEU A 50 6.69 2.72 3.53
N LEU A 51 6.95 3.95 3.95
CA LEU A 51 5.96 4.96 4.30
C LEU A 51 6.17 6.21 3.45
N THR A 52 5.07 6.83 2.99
CA THR A 52 5.13 8.08 2.23
C THR A 52 3.79 8.81 2.26
N ASP A 53 3.81 10.11 2.01
CA ASP A 53 2.64 10.95 1.73
C ASP A 53 2.31 11.01 0.21
N ASN A 54 3.14 10.40 -0.65
CA ASN A 54 2.95 10.37 -2.10
C ASN A 54 2.02 9.21 -2.54
N GLY A 55 0.72 9.47 -2.62
CA GLY A 55 -0.27 8.48 -3.07
C GLY A 55 -0.05 7.92 -4.48
N GLN A 56 0.56 8.68 -5.40
CA GLN A 56 0.86 8.19 -6.75
C GLN A 56 1.98 7.14 -6.72
N PHE A 57 2.98 7.37 -5.88
CA PHE A 57 4.07 6.41 -5.64
C PHE A 57 3.53 5.12 -5.03
N ILE A 58 2.65 5.22 -4.03
CA ILE A 58 1.99 4.05 -3.41
C ILE A 58 1.27 3.22 -4.49
N HIS A 59 0.48 3.88 -5.34
CA HIS A 59 -0.23 3.21 -6.41
C HIS A 59 0.71 2.53 -7.43
N GLN A 60 1.83 3.17 -7.78
CA GLN A 60 2.85 2.58 -8.65
C GLN A 60 3.47 1.33 -8.01
N LEU A 61 3.88 1.40 -6.74
CA LEU A 61 4.49 0.29 -6.02
C LEU A 61 3.56 -0.91 -5.86
N MET A 62 2.28 -0.65 -5.64
CA MET A 62 1.27 -1.69 -5.43
C MET A 62 0.75 -2.30 -6.75
N ASN A 63 1.00 -1.66 -7.89
CA ASN A 63 0.47 -2.12 -9.17
C ASN A 63 1.23 -3.37 -9.67
N PRO A 64 0.55 -4.52 -9.87
CA PRO A 64 1.19 -5.77 -10.30
C PRO A 64 1.97 -5.66 -11.62
N LYS A 65 1.65 -4.68 -12.48
CA LYS A 65 2.34 -4.46 -13.77
C LYS A 65 3.83 -4.18 -13.59
N PHE A 66 4.23 -3.55 -12.48
CA PHE A 66 5.64 -3.23 -12.24
C PHE A 66 6.40 -4.40 -11.61
N LYS A 67 5.72 -5.50 -11.27
CA LYS A 67 6.31 -6.76 -10.77
C LYS A 67 7.36 -6.56 -9.67
N VAL A 68 7.20 -5.55 -8.81
CA VAL A 68 8.10 -5.32 -7.69
C VAL A 68 7.95 -6.50 -6.73
N PHE A 69 8.98 -7.33 -6.65
CA PHE A 69 9.02 -8.47 -5.75
C PHE A 69 9.18 -8.00 -4.31
N LYS A 70 8.55 -8.73 -3.40
CA LYS A 70 8.75 -8.60 -1.96
C LYS A 70 9.33 -9.92 -1.49
N THR A 71 10.53 -9.87 -0.92
CA THR A 71 11.19 -11.06 -0.39
C THR A 71 10.94 -11.15 1.10
N TYR A 72 10.48 -12.31 1.52
CA TYR A 72 10.20 -12.63 2.91
C TYR A 72 11.14 -13.73 3.37
N TYR A 73 11.72 -13.53 4.55
CA TYR A 73 12.36 -14.59 5.29
C TYR A 73 11.35 -15.17 6.26
N VAL A 74 11.13 -16.47 6.14
CA VAL A 74 9.99 -17.18 6.73
C VAL A 74 10.51 -18.36 7.52
N GLN A 75 10.35 -18.32 8.83
CA GLN A 75 10.58 -19.49 9.67
C GLN A 75 9.30 -20.32 9.71
N VAL A 76 9.38 -21.58 9.31
CA VAL A 76 8.26 -22.52 9.29
C VAL A 76 8.49 -23.67 10.26
N GLU A 77 7.40 -24.26 10.74
CA GLU A 77 7.44 -25.51 11.52
C GLU A 77 7.79 -26.71 10.62
N GLY A 78 8.64 -27.60 11.11
CA GLY A 78 9.11 -28.78 10.37
C GLY A 78 10.18 -28.45 9.31
N SER A 79 10.51 -29.46 8.51
CA SER A 79 11.44 -29.37 7.38
C SER A 79 10.71 -29.72 6.10
N PRO A 80 10.31 -28.73 5.27
CA PRO A 80 9.62 -29.01 4.02
C PRO A 80 10.49 -29.82 3.06
N GLU A 81 9.92 -30.88 2.51
CA GLU A 81 10.55 -31.71 1.48
C GLU A 81 10.67 -30.96 0.13
N PRO A 82 11.61 -31.35 -0.74
CA PRO A 82 11.82 -30.69 -2.03
C PRO A 82 10.55 -30.55 -2.88
N GLU A 83 9.66 -31.54 -2.88
CA GLU A 83 8.39 -31.51 -3.62
C GLU A 83 7.43 -30.46 -3.06
N GLN A 84 7.43 -30.23 -1.74
CA GLN A 84 6.61 -29.22 -1.09
C GLN A 84 7.13 -27.81 -1.40
N ILE A 85 8.44 -27.63 -1.45
CA ILE A 85 9.07 -26.38 -1.91
C ILE A 85 8.71 -26.11 -3.38
N GLU A 86 8.74 -27.14 -4.22
CA GLU A 86 8.39 -27.01 -5.63
C GLU A 86 6.92 -26.63 -5.84
N ARG A 87 6.01 -27.13 -4.99
CA ARG A 87 4.60 -26.68 -4.97
C ARG A 87 4.49 -25.18 -4.67
N LEU A 88 5.27 -24.64 -3.72
CA LEU A 88 5.29 -23.20 -3.46
C LEU A 88 5.77 -22.40 -4.68
N ARG A 89 6.80 -22.89 -5.39
CA ARG A 89 7.36 -22.22 -6.56
C ARG A 89 6.37 -22.14 -7.72
N ARG A 90 5.65 -23.23 -7.99
CA ARG A 90 4.65 -23.29 -9.07
C ARG A 90 3.39 -22.49 -8.77
N GLY A 91 3.10 -22.31 -7.48
CA GLY A 91 1.89 -21.69 -6.98
C GLY A 91 0.98 -22.72 -6.34
N VAL A 92 0.30 -22.31 -5.27
CA VAL A 92 -0.56 -23.17 -4.45
C VAL A 92 -1.99 -22.67 -4.50
N GLU A 93 -2.95 -23.60 -4.42
CA GLU A 93 -4.36 -23.26 -4.33
C GLU A 93 -4.70 -22.73 -2.94
N LEU A 94 -5.23 -21.52 -2.88
CA LEU A 94 -5.76 -20.89 -1.67
C LEU A 94 -7.26 -20.64 -1.84
N LYS A 95 -7.93 -20.23 -0.76
CA LYS A 95 -9.38 -19.90 -0.79
C LYS A 95 -9.79 -18.85 -1.82
N ASP A 96 -8.87 -17.96 -2.17
CA ASP A 96 -9.01 -16.87 -3.16
C ASP A 96 -8.32 -17.20 -4.49
N GLY A 97 -8.19 -18.49 -4.81
CA GLY A 97 -7.62 -19.02 -6.03
C GLY A 97 -6.13 -19.37 -5.94
N ILE A 98 -5.58 -19.81 -7.06
CA ILE A 98 -4.16 -20.20 -7.19
C ILE A 98 -3.27 -18.96 -7.07
N THR A 99 -2.16 -19.07 -6.34
CA THR A 99 -1.14 -18.02 -6.27
C THR A 99 -0.32 -17.96 -7.55
N ALA A 100 0.20 -16.78 -7.88
CA ALA A 100 1.24 -16.67 -8.90
C ALA A 100 2.49 -17.50 -8.51
N PRO A 101 3.32 -17.89 -9.49
CA PRO A 101 4.61 -18.49 -9.20
C PRO A 101 5.46 -17.62 -8.27
N ALA A 102 6.21 -18.26 -7.39
CA ALA A 102 7.07 -17.61 -6.41
C ALA A 102 8.52 -18.10 -6.55
N GLN A 103 9.48 -17.28 -6.12
CA GLN A 103 10.85 -17.74 -5.95
C GLN A 103 10.98 -18.23 -4.51
N VAL A 104 11.45 -19.47 -4.34
CA VAL A 104 11.53 -20.11 -3.02
C VAL A 104 12.85 -20.84 -2.86
N GLU A 105 13.56 -20.53 -1.78
CA GLU A 105 14.83 -21.13 -1.41
C GLU A 105 14.84 -21.49 0.07
N VAL A 106 15.46 -22.61 0.42
CA VAL A 106 15.79 -22.93 1.82
C VAL A 106 17.07 -22.16 2.14
N ILE A 107 17.07 -21.44 3.25
CA ILE A 107 18.21 -20.60 3.68
C ILE A 107 18.59 -20.95 5.13
N PRO A 108 19.85 -20.71 5.56
CA PRO A 108 20.18 -20.71 6.98
C PRO A 108 19.42 -19.60 7.71
N GLU A 109 19.40 -19.68 9.05
CA GLU A 109 18.97 -18.53 9.85
C GLU A 109 19.87 -17.32 9.54
N PRO A 110 19.32 -16.13 9.25
CA PRO A 110 20.13 -14.97 8.91
C PRO A 110 20.92 -14.44 10.10
N ASP A 111 22.22 -14.24 9.96
CA ASP A 111 23.11 -13.76 11.04
C ASP A 111 22.78 -12.34 11.54
N TRP A 112 22.14 -11.52 10.69
CA TRP A 112 21.72 -10.15 11.03
C TRP A 112 20.37 -10.08 11.75
N LEU A 113 19.70 -11.22 11.95
CA LEU A 113 18.34 -11.27 12.48
C LEU A 113 18.30 -10.91 13.97
N TRP A 114 17.47 -9.92 14.33
CA TRP A 114 17.26 -9.54 15.72
C TRP A 114 16.41 -10.57 16.49
N PRO A 115 16.57 -10.68 17.82
CA PRO A 115 15.67 -11.48 18.65
C PRO A 115 14.24 -10.92 18.60
N ARG A 116 13.24 -11.81 18.57
CA ARG A 116 11.83 -11.42 18.60
C ARG A 116 11.29 -11.43 20.02
N ASN A 117 10.49 -10.43 20.38
CA ASN A 117 9.72 -10.41 21.63
C ASN A 117 8.20 -10.35 21.38
N PRO A 118 7.40 -11.33 21.84
CA PRO A 118 7.83 -12.62 22.39
C PRO A 118 8.54 -13.50 21.34
N PRO A 119 9.36 -14.48 21.78
CA PRO A 119 10.01 -15.41 20.87
C PRO A 119 9.00 -16.27 20.10
N ILE A 120 9.48 -17.06 19.13
CA ILE A 120 8.64 -18.09 18.51
C ILE A 120 8.25 -19.15 19.52
N ARG A 121 7.07 -19.76 19.30
CA ARG A 121 6.65 -20.90 20.11
C ARG A 121 7.38 -22.12 19.61
N GLU A 122 8.52 -22.40 20.22
CA GLU A 122 9.31 -23.60 19.92
C GLU A 122 8.69 -24.85 20.54
N ARG A 123 8.80 -25.95 19.81
CA ARG A 123 8.48 -27.29 20.29
C ARG A 123 9.77 -28.09 20.18
N LYS A 124 10.31 -28.55 21.31
CA LYS A 124 11.66 -29.18 21.38
C LYS A 124 11.88 -30.32 20.37
N GLU A 125 10.82 -31.04 20.02
CA GLU A 125 10.87 -32.22 19.15
C GLU A 125 10.59 -31.91 17.67
N ILE A 126 10.21 -30.67 17.34
CA ILE A 126 9.85 -30.29 15.96
C ILE A 126 10.88 -29.26 15.47
N PRO A 127 11.68 -29.59 14.44
CA PRO A 127 12.64 -28.63 13.89
C PRO A 127 11.91 -27.45 13.24
N THR A 128 12.67 -26.39 12.96
CA THR A 128 12.18 -25.27 12.14
C THR A 128 13.11 -25.04 10.96
N THR A 129 12.55 -24.61 9.84
CA THR A 129 13.31 -24.30 8.64
C THR A 129 13.07 -22.85 8.22
N TRP A 130 14.12 -22.19 7.76
CA TRP A 130 14.04 -20.86 7.18
C TRP A 130 13.91 -20.96 5.65
N LEU A 131 12.96 -20.22 5.11
CA LEU A 131 12.71 -20.09 3.68
C LEU A 131 12.84 -18.62 3.27
N SER A 132 13.49 -18.36 2.14
CA SER A 132 13.35 -17.13 1.38
C SER A 132 12.20 -17.30 0.39
N ILE A 133 11.18 -16.46 0.48
CA ILE A 133 10.00 -16.48 -0.41
C ILE A 133 9.83 -15.10 -1.05
N SER A 134 10.03 -15.00 -2.36
CA SER A 134 9.80 -13.78 -3.13
C SER A 134 8.52 -13.87 -3.94
N ILE A 135 7.60 -12.95 -3.69
CA ILE A 135 6.31 -12.84 -4.41
C ILE A 135 6.13 -11.44 -5.01
N SER A 136 5.49 -11.37 -6.16
CA SER A 136 5.15 -10.10 -6.83
C SER A 136 3.72 -9.62 -6.51
N GLU A 137 2.84 -10.53 -6.09
CA GLU A 137 1.51 -10.23 -5.58
C GLU A 137 1.49 -9.93 -4.07
N GLY A 138 0.34 -9.50 -3.56
CA GLY A 138 0.17 -9.08 -2.17
C GLY A 138 -1.22 -9.42 -1.62
N LYS A 139 -1.66 -10.68 -1.76
CA LYS A 139 -2.93 -11.13 -1.18
C LYS A 139 -2.86 -11.11 0.36
N ASN A 140 -4.01 -11.01 1.02
CA ASN A 140 -4.05 -10.98 2.49
C ASN A 140 -3.37 -12.21 3.10
N ARG A 141 -2.40 -12.00 4.02
CA ARG A 141 -1.63 -13.05 4.71
C ARG A 141 -1.03 -14.12 3.78
N GLN A 142 -0.73 -13.76 2.53
CA GLN A 142 -0.47 -14.74 1.47
C GLN A 142 0.62 -15.74 1.82
N VAL A 143 1.81 -15.27 2.22
CA VAL A 143 2.96 -16.13 2.55
C VAL A 143 2.60 -17.15 3.64
N ARG A 144 1.92 -16.72 4.71
CA ARG A 144 1.48 -17.62 5.79
C ARG A 144 0.48 -18.66 5.32
N ARG A 145 -0.43 -18.29 4.40
CA ARG A 145 -1.40 -19.22 3.82
C ARG A 145 -0.72 -20.20 2.88
N MET A 146 0.28 -19.76 2.11
CA MET A 146 1.05 -20.62 1.21
C MET A 146 1.80 -21.70 1.97
N THR A 147 2.56 -21.32 3.00
CA THR A 147 3.33 -22.26 3.82
C THR A 147 2.43 -23.22 4.59
N ALA A 148 1.30 -22.75 5.13
CA ALA A 148 0.29 -23.62 5.74
C ALA A 148 -0.34 -24.61 4.75
N ALA A 149 -0.57 -24.21 3.49
CA ALA A 149 -1.17 -25.07 2.46
C ALA A 149 -0.25 -26.24 2.03
N ILE A 150 1.05 -26.13 2.27
CA ILE A 150 1.99 -27.24 2.08
C ILE A 150 2.27 -28.03 3.37
N GLY A 151 1.61 -27.69 4.49
CA GLY A 151 1.74 -28.39 5.77
C GLY A 151 2.73 -27.79 6.77
N HIS A 152 3.34 -26.64 6.47
CA HIS A 152 4.41 -26.04 7.26
C HIS A 152 4.04 -24.62 7.71
N PRO A 153 3.23 -24.46 8.78
CA PRO A 153 2.75 -23.16 9.21
C PRO A 153 3.91 -22.21 9.59
N THR A 154 3.76 -20.93 9.22
CA THR A 154 4.75 -19.89 9.52
C THR A 154 4.76 -19.51 11.01
N LEU A 155 5.94 -19.61 11.64
CA LEU A 155 6.24 -19.20 13.01
C LEU A 155 6.73 -17.74 13.08
N ARG A 156 7.56 -17.32 12.12
CA ARG A 156 8.12 -15.97 12.01
C ARG A 156 8.12 -15.51 10.56
N LEU A 157 7.77 -14.25 10.32
CA LEU A 157 7.69 -13.67 8.98
C LEU A 157 8.32 -12.29 8.99
N VAL A 158 9.46 -12.15 8.31
CA VAL A 158 10.19 -10.89 8.17
C VAL A 158 10.20 -10.51 6.70
N ARG A 159 9.64 -9.35 6.34
CA ARG A 159 9.85 -8.82 4.99
C ARG A 159 11.26 -8.27 4.91
N GLN A 160 12.12 -9.01 4.23
CA GLN A 160 13.53 -8.67 4.10
C GLN A 160 13.74 -7.56 3.07
N SER A 161 12.98 -7.57 1.96
CA SER A 161 13.12 -6.56 0.91
C SER A 161 11.83 -6.21 0.18
N ILE A 162 11.88 -5.06 -0.51
CA ILE A 162 10.91 -4.62 -1.52
C ILE A 162 11.74 -4.15 -2.72
N GLY A 163 11.69 -4.89 -3.83
CA GLY A 163 12.61 -4.67 -4.95
C GLY A 163 14.06 -4.74 -4.49
N GLY A 164 14.88 -3.74 -4.84
CA GLY A 164 16.27 -3.64 -4.38
C GLY A 164 16.45 -3.07 -2.97
N LEU A 165 15.38 -2.61 -2.29
CA LEU A 165 15.47 -2.08 -0.92
C LEU A 165 15.49 -3.22 0.09
N ALA A 166 16.46 -3.23 1.00
CA ALA A 166 16.62 -4.26 2.02
C ALA A 166 16.51 -3.72 3.45
N VAL A 167 16.08 -4.58 4.39
CA VAL A 167 15.88 -4.25 5.81
C VAL A 167 17.19 -4.23 6.62
N ASN A 168 18.23 -4.89 6.14
CA ASN A 168 19.46 -5.15 6.89
C ASN A 168 20.27 -3.90 7.26
N SER A 169 19.97 -2.75 6.65
CA SER A 169 20.56 -1.46 7.02
C SER A 169 19.88 -0.78 8.21
N LEU A 170 18.81 -1.37 8.78
CA LEU A 170 18.00 -0.78 9.85
C LEU A 170 17.82 -1.75 11.01
N ALA A 171 18.12 -1.30 12.24
CA ALA A 171 17.77 -2.10 13.42
C ALA A 171 16.25 -2.18 13.59
N CYS A 172 15.77 -3.18 14.34
CA CYS A 172 14.34 -3.34 14.60
C CYS A 172 13.76 -2.11 15.31
N GLY A 173 12.70 -1.53 14.75
CA GLY A 173 12.08 -0.32 15.29
C GLY A 173 12.72 0.99 14.83
N GLU A 174 13.80 0.94 14.03
CA GLU A 174 14.40 2.13 13.45
C GLU A 174 13.81 2.47 12.09
N PHE A 175 13.84 3.76 11.77
CA PHE A 175 13.47 4.29 10.47
C PHE A 175 14.51 5.28 9.95
N ILE A 176 14.56 5.45 8.63
CA ILE A 176 15.34 6.48 7.95
C ILE A 176 14.48 7.18 6.90
N GLU A 177 14.69 8.49 6.72
CA GLU A 177 14.19 9.20 5.54
C GLU A 177 15.12 8.95 4.35
N VAL A 178 14.53 8.74 3.17
CA VAL A 178 15.25 8.48 1.92
C VAL A 178 14.73 9.39 0.81
N THR A 179 15.52 9.60 -0.23
CA THR A 179 15.10 10.40 -1.38
C THR A 179 14.24 9.59 -2.36
N GLU A 180 13.36 10.26 -3.11
CA GLU A 180 12.61 9.60 -4.20
C GLU A 180 13.56 9.00 -5.24
N ALA A 181 14.67 9.70 -5.53
CA ALA A 181 15.66 9.25 -6.50
C ALA A 181 16.31 7.92 -6.09
N GLU A 182 16.72 7.78 -4.83
CA GLU A 182 17.24 6.51 -4.29
C GLU A 182 16.20 5.40 -4.36
N LEU A 183 14.97 5.68 -3.95
CA LEU A 183 13.89 4.69 -4.01
C LEU A 183 13.63 4.21 -5.42
N CYS A 184 13.45 5.15 -6.36
CA CYS A 184 13.21 4.83 -7.76
C CYS A 184 14.35 4.02 -8.38
N SER A 185 15.60 4.39 -8.07
CA SER A 185 16.79 3.64 -8.51
C SER A 185 16.77 2.20 -8.00
N GLN A 186 16.55 1.99 -6.70
CA GLN A 186 16.57 0.64 -6.11
C GLN A 186 15.34 -0.21 -6.47
N LEU A 187 14.19 0.42 -6.72
CA LEU A 187 12.96 -0.27 -7.09
C LEU A 187 12.81 -0.50 -8.61
N GLY A 188 13.70 0.08 -9.43
CA GLY A 188 13.54 0.08 -10.88
C GLY A 188 12.29 0.86 -11.35
N LEU A 189 11.85 1.85 -10.58
CA LEU A 189 10.69 2.68 -10.89
C LEU A 189 11.13 4.02 -11.48
N LYS A 190 10.27 4.61 -12.33
CA LYS A 190 10.48 5.97 -12.82
C LYS A 190 10.07 6.98 -11.75
N SER A 191 10.85 8.04 -11.57
CA SER A 191 10.49 9.17 -10.70
C SER A 191 9.15 9.77 -11.11
N ILE A 192 8.32 10.11 -10.12
CA ILE A 192 7.00 10.71 -10.32
C ILE A 192 7.09 12.23 -10.15
N SER A 193 8.17 12.77 -9.58
CA SER A 193 8.40 14.22 -9.48
C SER A 193 8.71 14.86 -10.85
N HIS A 194 7.62 15.19 -11.55
CA HIS A 194 7.39 16.02 -12.76
C HIS A 194 7.42 15.34 -14.16
N PRO A 195 6.42 15.63 -15.05
CA PRO A 195 5.58 16.83 -15.07
C PRO A 195 4.05 16.58 -15.05
N LEU A 196 3.35 17.14 -14.05
CA LEU A 196 1.90 17.42 -14.12
C LEU A 196 1.67 18.89 -14.53
N SER A 197 2.23 19.32 -15.67
CA SER A 197 1.99 20.67 -16.19
C SER A 197 1.31 20.72 -17.57
N LYS A 198 1.00 19.57 -18.19
CA LYS A 198 0.25 19.55 -19.48
C LYS A 198 -1.12 18.89 -19.42
N GLU A 199 -1.26 17.69 -18.84
CA GLU A 199 -2.56 16.99 -18.91
C GLU A 199 -3.66 17.56 -18.01
N VAL A 200 -3.31 18.15 -16.87
CA VAL A 200 -4.28 18.85 -16.00
C VAL A 200 -4.63 20.23 -16.58
N ALA A 201 -3.68 20.90 -17.24
CA ALA A 201 -3.89 22.18 -17.91
C ALA A 201 -4.79 22.02 -19.15
N ASP A 202 -4.61 20.96 -19.94
CA ASP A 202 -5.45 20.69 -21.11
C ASP A 202 -6.87 20.25 -20.73
N LYS A 203 -7.04 19.46 -19.65
CA LYS A 203 -8.37 19.14 -19.10
C LYS A 203 -9.08 20.35 -18.49
N ALA A 204 -8.34 21.30 -17.92
CA ALA A 204 -8.90 22.56 -17.43
C ALA A 204 -9.25 23.54 -18.57
N ARG A 205 -8.51 23.50 -19.69
CA ARG A 205 -8.74 24.35 -20.87
C ARG A 205 -9.94 23.87 -21.69
N LEU A 206 -10.13 22.56 -21.87
CA LEU A 206 -11.31 22.01 -22.56
C LEU A 206 -12.63 22.20 -21.79
N LYS A 207 -12.61 22.32 -20.46
CA LYS A 207 -13.82 22.61 -19.67
C LYS A 207 -14.25 24.08 -19.68
N ARG A 208 -13.45 25.00 -20.23
CA ARG A 208 -13.77 26.44 -20.33
C ARG A 208 -14.37 26.86 -21.69
N SER A 209 -14.48 25.95 -22.64
CA SER A 209 -15.09 26.18 -23.95
C SER A 209 -16.37 25.34 -24.11
N GLY A 210 -17.39 25.67 -23.31
CA GLY A 210 -18.79 25.29 -23.57
C GLY A 210 -19.54 26.43 -24.26
N PRO A 211 -20.64 26.16 -24.99
CA PRO A 211 -21.18 27.07 -26.00
C PRO A 211 -21.81 28.33 -25.37
N ARG A 212 -21.55 29.50 -25.98
CA ARG A 212 -22.28 30.75 -25.70
C ARG A 212 -23.77 30.53 -25.97
N LEU A 213 -24.59 30.56 -24.92
CA LEU A 213 -26.04 30.67 -25.05
C LEU A 213 -26.37 32.05 -25.65
N HIS A 214 -26.90 32.03 -26.88
CA HIS A 214 -27.49 33.18 -27.53
C HIS A 214 -28.66 33.71 -26.69
N ARG A 215 -28.50 34.92 -26.16
CA ARG A 215 -29.58 35.68 -25.52
C ARG A 215 -30.54 36.14 -26.62
N ASN A 216 -31.70 35.52 -26.69
CA ASN A 216 -32.76 35.88 -27.61
C ASN A 216 -33.36 37.24 -27.18
N GLN A 217 -33.17 38.26 -28.00
CA GLN A 217 -33.91 39.53 -27.91
C GLN A 217 -35.16 39.41 -28.79
N GLN A 218 -36.32 39.26 -28.16
CA GLN A 218 -37.65 39.58 -28.67
C GLN A 218 -38.50 39.78 -27.42
N SER A 219 -39.33 40.80 -27.24
CA SER A 219 -39.87 41.81 -28.14
C SER A 219 -40.57 42.85 -27.25
N ARG A 220 -40.70 44.11 -27.70
CA ARG A 220 -41.90 44.91 -27.45
C ARG A 220 -41.90 46.20 -28.27
N SER A 221 -42.70 46.15 -29.33
CA SER A 221 -43.24 47.29 -30.04
C SER A 221 -44.07 48.16 -29.10
N GLN A 222 -43.97 49.46 -29.32
CA GLN A 222 -44.89 50.47 -28.86
C GLN A 222 -46.32 50.16 -29.35
N ASN A 223 -47.31 50.27 -28.47
CA ASN A 223 -48.45 51.12 -28.79
C ASN A 223 -49.19 51.55 -27.52
N ARG A 224 -49.38 52.87 -27.47
CA ARG A 224 -50.11 53.63 -26.44
C ARG A 224 -51.59 53.68 -26.83
N THR A 225 -52.46 53.24 -25.93
CA THR A 225 -53.84 53.72 -25.75
C THR A 225 -53.99 53.83 -24.23
N GLY A 226 -54.36 54.96 -23.64
CA GLY A 226 -55.63 55.66 -23.79
C GLY A 226 -56.18 55.77 -22.37
N GLY A 227 -56.31 57.00 -21.86
CA GLY A 227 -56.46 57.30 -20.43
C GLY A 227 -57.80 56.99 -19.78
N LYS A 228 -57.78 57.16 -18.44
CA LYS A 228 -58.85 57.56 -17.51
C LYS A 228 -60.20 56.83 -17.60
N THR A 229 -60.59 56.12 -16.54
CA THR A 229 -61.48 56.67 -15.47
C THR A 229 -61.95 55.59 -14.47
N ARG A 230 -62.00 56.04 -13.19
CA ARG A 230 -63.00 55.79 -12.12
C ARG A 230 -63.28 54.40 -11.52
N SER A 231 -63.35 54.46 -10.17
CA SER A 231 -64.20 53.74 -9.21
C SER A 231 -64.08 52.22 -9.18
N GLY A 232 -63.90 51.53 -8.05
CA GLY A 232 -64.17 51.87 -6.66
C GLY A 232 -64.65 50.57 -5.98
N SER A 233 -64.56 50.53 -4.66
CA SER A 233 -65.35 49.65 -3.77
C SER A 233 -64.92 48.18 -3.59
N ARG A 234 -64.38 47.95 -2.38
CA ARG A 234 -64.80 46.99 -1.33
C ARG A 234 -64.43 45.49 -1.41
N ARG A 235 -63.73 45.12 -0.33
CA ARG A 235 -64.00 44.08 0.70
C ARG A 235 -63.84 42.59 0.37
N ASN A 236 -63.10 41.95 1.29
CA ASN A 236 -63.32 40.65 1.98
C ASN A 236 -63.70 39.46 1.09
N ARG A 237 -63.00 38.33 1.13
CA ARG A 237 -62.57 37.55 2.29
C ARG A 237 -61.55 36.52 1.81
#